data_AF-A0A2U1QKK4-F1
#
_entry.id   AF-A0A2U1QKK4-F1
#
_cell.length_a   1.000
_cell.length_b   1.000
_cell.length_c   1.000
_cell.angle_alpha   90.00
_cell.angle_beta   90.00
_cell.angle_gamma   90.00
#
_symmetry.space_group_name_H-M   'P 1'
#
loop_
_entity.id
_entity.type
_entity.pdbx_description
1 polymer ?
#
loop_
_entity_poly.entity_id
_entity_poly.type
_entity_poly.pdbx_seq_one_letter_code
_entity_poly.pdbx_strand_id
1 'polypeptide(L)'
;MAKLGLILYSSYNPLPGLAKNDKRFTPGNVPVTVGDLKLLELLNLSHNALTSPIPPSIGKLESFESLDISINNLSGRIPPEIASLSFLSFLNLSYNQLSGRIPHGSQFQTFTELSFKGNQGLCGIPLSKTCDNDTSEIPTN
;
A
#
# COMPACT_ATOMS: atom_id res chain seq x y z
N MET A 1 2.99 29.21 -13.04
CA MET A 1 3.29 28.42 -11.83
C MET A 1 2.53 27.10 -11.95
N ALA A 2 3.19 26.04 -12.40
CA ALA A 2 2.58 24.72 -12.57
C ALA A 2 3.16 23.80 -11.49
N LYS A 3 2.34 23.40 -10.52
CA LYS A 3 2.63 22.26 -9.65
C LYS A 3 2.64 21.02 -10.55
N LEU A 4 3.83 20.55 -10.95
CA LEU A 4 3.97 19.22 -11.51
C LEU A 4 3.82 18.21 -10.36
N GLY A 5 2.58 17.81 -10.08
CA GLY A 5 2.32 16.57 -9.36
C GLY A 5 2.87 15.43 -10.21
N LEU A 6 3.85 14.70 -9.68
CA LEU A 6 4.49 13.60 -10.40
C LEU A 6 3.53 12.41 -10.43
N ILE A 7 2.59 12.39 -11.38
CA ILE A 7 1.65 11.28 -11.52
C ILE A 7 2.35 10.12 -12.23
N LEU A 8 2.62 9.03 -11.51
CA LEU A 8 2.96 7.76 -12.14
C LEU A 8 1.64 7.05 -12.51
N TYR A 9 1.26 7.11 -13.79
CA TYR A 9 0.20 6.27 -14.36
C TYR A 9 0.81 4.95 -14.84
N SER A 10 0.40 3.82 -14.29
CA SER A 10 0.51 2.54 -14.98
C SER A 10 -0.88 2.04 -15.33
N SER A 11 -1.41 2.47 -16.47
CA SER A 11 -2.39 1.67 -17.20
C SER A 11 -1.85 1.47 -18.62
N TYR A 12 -1.44 0.23 -18.90
CA TYR A 12 -0.97 -0.23 -20.21
C TYR A 12 0.21 0.54 -20.81
N ASN A 13 1.38 0.44 -20.18
CA ASN A 13 2.66 0.52 -20.87
C ASN A 13 3.71 -0.18 -20.00
N PRO A 14 4.38 -1.26 -20.44
CA PRO A 14 5.65 -1.63 -19.82
C PRO A 14 6.58 -0.43 -20.04
N LEU A 15 6.81 0.38 -19.01
CA LEU A 15 7.54 1.67 -19.06
C LEU A 15 8.65 1.63 -20.13
N PRO A 16 8.43 2.19 -21.35
CA PRO A 16 9.44 2.21 -22.37
C PRO A 16 10.38 3.37 -22.03
N GLY A 17 11.36 3.11 -21.17
CA GLY A 17 12.42 4.09 -20.89
C GLY A 17 12.86 4.22 -19.44
N LEU A 18 12.13 3.68 -18.46
CA LEU A 18 12.64 3.58 -17.08
C LEU A 18 13.49 2.32 -16.93
N ALA A 19 14.66 2.44 -17.57
CA ALA A 19 15.91 1.77 -17.26
C ALA A 19 15.92 0.24 -17.17
N LYS A 20 16.03 -0.40 -18.34
CA LYS A 20 16.66 -1.73 -18.47
C LYS A 20 18.11 -1.80 -17.95
N ASN A 21 18.70 -0.67 -17.52
CA ASN A 21 20.08 -0.55 -17.05
C ASN A 21 20.22 0.08 -15.64
N ASP A 22 19.14 0.36 -14.92
CA ASP A 22 19.23 0.83 -13.53
C ASP A 22 19.15 -0.39 -12.60
N LYS A 23 20.28 -0.72 -11.95
CA LYS A 23 20.39 -1.82 -10.99
C LYS A 23 19.48 -1.66 -9.76
N ARG A 24 18.74 -0.55 -9.66
CA ARG A 24 17.79 -0.25 -8.58
C ARG A 24 16.35 -0.65 -8.89
N PHE A 25 16.02 -0.97 -10.14
CA PHE A 25 14.68 -1.44 -10.52
C PHE A 25 14.70 -2.95 -10.76
N THR A 26 14.46 -3.72 -9.72
CA THR A 26 14.20 -5.16 -9.85
C THR A 26 12.78 -5.35 -10.41
N PRO A 27 12.60 -6.08 -11.52
CA PRO A 27 11.28 -6.39 -12.05
C PRO A 27 10.37 -6.98 -10.95
N GLY A 28 9.16 -6.43 -10.81
CA GLY A 28 8.16 -6.94 -9.85
C GLY A 28 8.13 -6.28 -8.47
N ASN A 29 8.88 -5.20 -8.23
CA ASN A 29 8.94 -4.55 -6.91
C ASN A 29 8.51 -3.07 -6.96
N VAL A 30 7.90 -2.58 -5.87
CA VAL A 30 7.83 -1.15 -5.59
C VAL A 30 9.20 -0.71 -5.06
N PRO A 31 9.94 0.18 -5.74
CA PRO A 31 11.29 0.51 -5.32
C PRO A 31 11.27 1.35 -4.03
N VAL A 32 12.20 1.07 -3.11
CA VAL A 32 12.31 1.76 -1.81
C VAL A 32 12.47 3.28 -1.98
N THR A 33 13.08 3.71 -3.10
CA THR A 33 13.29 5.12 -3.46
C THR A 33 11.99 5.91 -3.67
N VAL A 34 10.83 5.24 -3.78
CA VAL A 34 9.53 5.94 -3.79
C VAL A 34 9.41 6.85 -2.57
N GLY A 35 9.89 6.42 -1.39
CA GLY A 35 9.84 7.22 -0.17
C GLY A 35 10.65 8.52 -0.18
N ASP A 36 11.51 8.73 -1.18
CA ASP A 36 12.31 9.95 -1.33
C ASP A 36 11.57 11.04 -2.14
N LEU A 37 10.45 10.68 -2.79
CA LEU A 37 9.64 11.58 -3.60
C LEU A 37 8.71 12.43 -2.71
N LYS A 38 9.27 13.38 -1.97
CA LYS A 38 8.53 14.19 -0.97
C LYS A 38 7.31 14.95 -1.49
N LEU A 39 7.27 15.22 -2.79
CA LEU A 39 6.16 15.91 -3.48
C LEU A 39 5.18 14.93 -4.17
N LEU A 40 5.33 13.62 -3.95
CA LEU A 40 4.42 12.64 -4.50
C LEU A 40 3.09 12.71 -3.75
N GLU A 41 2.02 13.02 -4.48
CA GLU A 41 0.65 13.10 -3.96
C GLU A 41 -0.16 11.84 -4.33
N LEU A 42 0.11 11.24 -5.51
CA LEU A 42 -0.63 10.10 -6.02
C LEU A 42 0.32 9.02 -6.58
N LEU A 43 0.07 7.76 -6.24
CA LEU A 43 0.73 6.61 -6.84
C LEU A 43 -0.33 5.58 -7.26
N ASN A 44 -0.38 5.29 -8.56
CA ASN A 44 -1.18 4.20 -9.09
C ASN A 44 -0.29 3.17 -9.78
N LEU A 45 -0.18 2.00 -9.16
CA LEU A 45 0.48 0.80 -9.68
C LEU A 45 -0.49 -0.38 -9.76
N SER A 46 -1.80 -0.12 -9.85
CA SER A 46 -2.78 -1.20 -9.93
C SER A 46 -2.69 -1.96 -11.25
N HIS A 47 -3.18 -3.20 -11.28
CA HIS A 47 -3.14 -4.07 -12.47
C HIS A 47 -1.72 -4.33 -12.99
N ASN A 48 -0.79 -4.64 -12.10
CA ASN A 48 0.57 -5.06 -12.45
C ASN A 48 0.84 -6.47 -11.91
N ALA A 49 2.07 -6.97 -12.12
CA ALA A 49 2.52 -8.27 -11.61
C ALA A 49 3.55 -8.08 -10.48
N LEU A 50 3.33 -7.11 -9.58
CA LEU A 50 4.23 -6.86 -8.46
C LEU A 50 4.10 -7.99 -7.42
N THR A 51 5.21 -8.55 -6.95
CA THR A 51 5.21 -9.75 -6.09
C THR A 51 5.80 -9.51 -4.70
N SER A 52 6.64 -8.49 -4.56
CA SER A 52 7.34 -8.20 -3.31
C SER A 52 6.47 -7.50 -2.27
N PRO A 53 6.90 -7.47 -0.99
CA PRO A 53 6.20 -6.72 0.05
C PRO A 53 6.14 -5.22 -0.23
N ILE A 54 5.15 -4.56 0.36
CA ILE A 54 5.04 -3.10 0.33
C ILE A 54 6.21 -2.51 1.14
N PRO A 55 7.04 -1.61 0.58
CA PRO A 55 8.18 -1.07 1.30
C PRO A 55 7.70 -0.08 2.38
N PRO A 56 8.23 -0.17 3.63
CA PRO A 56 7.92 0.79 4.70
C PRO A 56 8.24 2.25 4.35
N SER A 57 9.13 2.47 3.38
CA SER A 57 9.52 3.82 2.95
C SER A 57 8.36 4.63 2.35
N ILE A 58 7.25 4.01 1.94
CA ILE A 58 6.02 4.73 1.55
C ILE A 58 5.52 5.63 2.69
N GLY A 59 5.73 5.24 3.95
CA GLY A 59 5.37 6.06 5.11
C GLY A 59 6.16 7.37 5.24
N LYS A 60 7.20 7.59 4.42
CA LYS A 60 8.00 8.84 4.42
C LYS A 60 7.42 9.95 3.53
N LEU A 61 6.33 9.67 2.82
CA LEU A 61 5.74 10.61 1.87
C LEU A 61 4.82 11.60 2.59
N GLU A 62 5.28 12.84 2.74
CA GLU A 62 4.61 13.83 3.60
C GLU A 62 3.35 14.45 2.99
N SER A 63 3.23 14.48 1.66
CA SER A 63 2.08 15.06 0.95
C SER A 63 1.21 14.02 0.23
N PHE A 64 1.29 12.75 0.66
CA PHE A 64 0.69 11.65 -0.09
C PHE A 64 -0.79 11.48 0.20
N GLU A 65 -1.60 11.52 -0.85
CA GLU A 65 -3.06 11.56 -0.79
C GLU A 65 -3.72 10.29 -1.31
N SER A 66 -3.14 9.64 -2.31
CA SER A 66 -3.79 8.51 -3.00
C SER A 66 -2.83 7.37 -3.34
N LEU A 67 -3.15 6.18 -2.84
CA LEU A 67 -2.43 4.94 -3.13
C LEU A 67 -3.36 3.90 -3.74
N ASP A 68 -3.14 3.57 -5.01
CA ASP A 68 -3.74 2.39 -5.64
C ASP A 68 -2.65 1.39 -6.04
N ILE A 69 -2.59 0.26 -5.36
CA ILE A 69 -1.70 -0.86 -5.69
C ILE A 69 -2.49 -2.17 -5.82
N SER A 70 -3.80 -2.05 -6.09
CA SER A 70 -4.71 -3.18 -6.20
C SER A 70 -4.39 -4.07 -7.42
N ILE A 71 -4.89 -5.31 -7.39
CA ILE A 71 -4.75 -6.25 -8.53
C ILE A 71 -3.27 -6.44 -8.87
N ASN A 72 -2.55 -7.00 -7.91
CA ASN A 72 -1.14 -7.37 -7.99
C ASN A 72 -0.94 -8.70 -7.23
N ASN A 73 0.31 -9.13 -7.05
CA ASN A 73 0.70 -10.33 -6.33
C ASN A 73 1.50 -9.99 -5.05
N LEU A 74 1.32 -8.80 -4.48
CA LEU A 74 2.07 -8.32 -3.31
C LEU A 74 1.80 -9.23 -2.11
N SER A 75 2.83 -9.53 -1.33
CA SER A 75 2.76 -10.46 -0.18
C SER A 75 3.28 -9.81 1.10
N GLY A 76 3.17 -10.51 2.23
CA GLY A 76 3.60 -10.01 3.54
C GLY A 76 2.57 -9.12 4.23
N ARG A 77 3.01 -8.31 5.19
CA ARG A 77 2.14 -7.43 6.00
C ARG A 77 2.03 -6.03 5.39
N ILE A 78 0.95 -5.33 5.70
CA ILE A 78 0.85 -3.89 5.45
C ILE A 78 1.79 -3.18 6.45
N PRO A 79 2.79 -2.40 5.98
CA PRO A 79 3.68 -1.68 6.88
C PRO A 79 2.90 -0.67 7.74
N PRO A 80 3.08 -0.67 9.07
CA PRO A 80 2.39 0.28 9.96
C PRO A 80 2.76 1.74 9.66
N GLU A 81 3.90 1.99 9.00
CA GLU A 81 4.33 3.32 8.58
C GLU A 81 3.35 3.98 7.60
N ILE A 82 2.63 3.20 6.79
CA ILE A 82 1.58 3.72 5.89
C ILE A 82 0.42 4.29 6.71
N ALA A 83 0.15 3.75 7.90
CA ALA A 83 -0.87 4.26 8.81
C ALA A 83 -0.50 5.61 9.45
N SER A 84 0.74 6.08 9.31
CA SER A 84 1.18 7.40 9.77
C SER A 84 0.97 8.53 8.76
N LEU A 85 0.59 8.18 7.51
CA LEU A 85 0.36 9.13 6.44
C LEU A 85 -0.93 9.93 6.69
N SER A 86 -0.75 11.18 7.10
CA SER A 86 -1.86 12.02 7.60
C SER A 86 -2.78 12.55 6.49
N PHE A 87 -2.28 12.66 5.26
CA PHE A 87 -3.04 13.17 4.10
C PHE A 87 -3.64 12.07 3.22
N LEU A 88 -3.35 10.80 3.51
CA LEU A 88 -3.82 9.68 2.71
C LEU A 88 -5.34 9.57 2.79
N SER A 89 -6.02 9.92 1.70
CA SER A 89 -7.48 9.99 1.60
C SER A 89 -8.06 8.87 0.73
N PHE A 90 -7.24 8.28 -0.14
CA PHE A 90 -7.61 7.13 -0.94
C PHE A 90 -6.59 6.00 -0.77
N LEU A 91 -7.09 4.80 -0.48
CA LEU A 91 -6.29 3.59 -0.38
C LEU A 91 -7.03 2.43 -1.05
N ASN A 92 -6.35 1.76 -1.97
CA ASN A 92 -6.81 0.51 -2.55
C ASN A 92 -5.66 -0.52 -2.60
N LEU A 93 -5.75 -1.52 -1.70
CA LEU A 93 -4.83 -2.66 -1.59
C LEU A 93 -5.50 -3.97 -2.05
N SER A 94 -6.71 -3.89 -2.61
CA SER A 94 -7.52 -5.07 -2.92
C SER A 94 -6.86 -5.99 -3.93
N TYR A 95 -7.23 -7.27 -3.90
CA TYR A 95 -6.75 -8.30 -4.83
C TYR A 95 -5.22 -8.41 -4.86
N ASN A 96 -4.64 -8.67 -3.69
CA ASN A 96 -3.23 -9.03 -3.48
C ASN A 96 -3.14 -10.29 -2.59
N GLN A 97 -1.93 -10.65 -2.15
CA GLN A 97 -1.66 -11.76 -1.23
C GLN A 97 -1.20 -11.27 0.15
N LEU A 98 -1.72 -10.10 0.59
CA LEU A 98 -1.35 -9.50 1.87
C LEU A 98 -1.91 -10.31 3.04
N SER A 99 -1.24 -10.21 4.19
CA SER A 99 -1.50 -11.00 5.38
C SER A 99 -1.30 -10.23 6.69
N GLY A 100 -1.91 -10.73 7.76
CA GLY A 100 -1.81 -10.14 9.10
C GLY A 100 -2.85 -9.06 9.40
N ARG A 101 -2.72 -8.43 10.57
CA ARG A 101 -3.65 -7.40 11.03
C ARG A 101 -3.52 -6.12 10.19
N ILE A 102 -4.65 -5.55 9.79
CA ILE A 102 -4.71 -4.22 9.16
C ILE A 102 -4.24 -3.17 10.19
N PRO A 103 -3.25 -2.32 9.87
CA PRO A 103 -2.77 -1.30 10.80
C PRO A 103 -3.88 -0.33 11.21
N HIS A 104 -3.87 0.06 12.48
CA HIS A 104 -4.68 1.17 12.97
C HIS A 104 -3.86 2.46 12.86
N GLY A 105 -4.45 3.48 12.24
CA GLY A 105 -3.84 4.78 12.03
C GLY A 105 -4.93 5.82 11.80
N SER A 106 -4.54 7.11 11.81
CA SER A 106 -5.49 8.23 11.73
C SER A 106 -6.47 8.09 10.56
N GLN A 107 -5.95 7.91 9.35
CA GLN A 107 -6.81 7.76 8.16
C GLN A 107 -7.20 6.31 7.87
N PHE A 108 -6.47 5.32 8.40
CA PHE A 108 -6.73 3.89 8.10
C PHE A 108 -8.10 3.40 8.56
N GLN A 109 -8.65 4.01 9.60
CA GLN A 109 -9.99 3.71 10.11
C GLN A 109 -11.11 4.23 9.20
N THR A 110 -10.80 5.12 8.25
CA THR A 110 -11.77 5.69 7.30
C THR A 110 -11.97 4.82 6.06
N PHE A 111 -11.03 3.91 5.78
CA PHE A 111 -11.10 3.03 4.62
C PHE A 111 -12.09 1.88 4.85
N THR A 112 -12.75 1.46 3.78
CA THR A 112 -13.80 0.43 3.85
C THR A 112 -13.23 -0.95 3.55
N GLU A 113 -14.03 -2.00 3.78
CA GLU A 113 -13.68 -3.39 3.40
C GLU A 113 -13.23 -3.53 1.94
N LEU A 114 -13.75 -2.67 1.04
CA LEU A 114 -13.39 -2.69 -0.38
C LEU A 114 -11.90 -2.42 -0.61
N SER A 115 -11.27 -1.57 0.20
CA SER A 115 -9.84 -1.25 0.11
C SER A 115 -8.95 -2.47 0.38
N PHE A 116 -9.47 -3.51 1.03
CA PHE A 116 -8.69 -4.68 1.47
C PHE A 116 -9.20 -6.00 0.88
N LYS A 117 -10.32 -5.97 0.15
CA LYS A 117 -11.00 -7.12 -0.44
C LYS A 117 -10.02 -8.02 -1.23
N GLY A 118 -10.21 -9.34 -1.14
CA GLY A 118 -9.42 -10.29 -1.94
C GLY A 118 -8.05 -10.67 -1.36
N ASN A 119 -7.64 -10.06 -0.25
CA ASN A 119 -6.45 -10.48 0.51
C ASN A 119 -6.83 -11.50 1.58
N GLN A 120 -6.74 -12.80 1.27
CA GLN A 120 -7.22 -13.87 2.15
C GLN A 120 -6.51 -13.93 3.53
N GLY A 121 -5.26 -13.47 3.60
CA GLY A 121 -4.45 -13.48 4.80
C GLY A 121 -4.70 -12.30 5.75
N LEU A 122 -5.40 -11.24 5.31
CA LEU A 122 -5.67 -10.08 6.16
C LEU A 122 -6.74 -10.39 7.22
N CYS A 123 -6.71 -9.62 8.31
CA CYS A 123 -7.69 -9.66 9.40
C CYS A 123 -7.73 -8.30 10.12
N GLY A 124 -8.74 -8.09 10.96
CA GLY A 124 -8.98 -6.84 11.70
C GLY A 124 -9.84 -5.84 10.93
N ILE A 125 -10.33 -4.83 11.65
CA ILE A 125 -11.18 -3.75 11.12
C ILE A 125 -10.47 -3.09 9.91
N PRO A 126 -11.18 -2.80 8.79
CA PRO A 126 -12.63 -2.90 8.60
C PRO A 126 -13.15 -4.29 8.22
N LEU A 127 -12.31 -5.31 8.05
CA LEU A 127 -12.77 -6.64 7.66
C LEU A 127 -13.54 -7.33 8.81
N SER A 128 -14.55 -8.11 8.47
CA SER A 128 -15.28 -8.96 9.42
C SER A 128 -14.45 -10.14 9.97
N LYS A 129 -13.30 -10.42 9.36
CA LYS A 129 -12.37 -11.46 9.79
C LYS A 129 -11.55 -11.00 11.00
N THR A 130 -11.73 -11.66 12.13
CA THR A 130 -10.92 -11.44 13.34
C THR A 130 -9.51 -11.99 13.19
N CYS A 131 -8.56 -11.45 13.95
CA CYS A 131 -7.19 -11.97 14.00
C CYS A 131 -7.07 -12.99 15.14
N ASP A 132 -6.41 -14.13 14.91
CA ASP A 132 -6.34 -15.26 15.86
C ASP A 132 -5.79 -14.89 17.26
N ASN A 133 -5.04 -13.78 17.37
CA ASN A 133 -4.50 -13.26 18.63
C ASN A 133 -5.48 -12.39 19.47
N ASP A 134 -6.74 -12.20 19.05
CA ASP A 134 -7.74 -11.45 19.83
C ASP A 134 -8.48 -12.31 20.89
N THR A 135 -8.09 -13.57 21.10
CA THR A 135 -8.74 -14.46 22.10
C THR A 135 -7.95 -14.67 23.40
N SER A 136 -6.83 -13.96 23.63
CA SER A 136 -6.10 -14.03 24.90
C SER A 136 -6.16 -12.69 25.66
N GLU A 137 -7.32 -12.39 26.24
CA GLU A 137 -7.51 -11.65 27.51
C GLU A 137 -9.00 -11.36 27.70
N ILE A 138 -9.75 -12.38 28.14
CA ILE A 138 -10.92 -12.11 28.99
C ILE A 138 -10.33 -12.01 30.41
N PRO A 139 -10.24 -10.84 31.05
CA PRO A 139 -9.95 -10.79 32.47
C PRO A 139 -11.21 -11.33 33.17
N THR A 140 -11.13 -12.57 33.63
CA THR A 140 -12.09 -13.13 34.58
C THR A 140 -11.98 -12.31 35.86
N ASN A 141 -13.03 -11.54 36.14
CA ASN A 141 -13.25 -10.93 37.45
C ASN A 141 -13.92 -11.96 38.38
#